data_AF-A0A535A4L4-F1
#
_entry.id   AF-A0A535A4L4-F1
#
_cell.length_a   1.000
_cell.length_b   1.000
_cell.length_c   1.000
_cell.angle_alpha   90.00
_cell.angle_beta   90.00
_cell.angle_gamma   90.00
#
_symmetry.space_group_name_H-M   'P 1'
#
loop_
_entity.id
_entity.type
_entity.pdbx_description
1 polymer ?
#
loop_
_entity_poly.entity_id
_entity_poly.type
_entity_poly.pdbx_seq_one_letter_code
_entity_poly.pdbx_strand_id
1 'polypeptide(L)'
;MWKRGAAAALADFKDPVNGSAGYRVCLYDSSGTAQPLMETAIPPGGICGTRPCWRTSGTTGFRYKNADGMPDGITAATLRSGVTGRASVSVKGKGANLPTPALGLTLPVTVQLVISDGVTTDCWQTTYATAIANDATRFNAKGP
;
A
#
# COMPACT_ATOMS: atom_id res chain seq x y z
N MET A 1 -1.87 1.82 7.11
CA MET A 1 -2.23 3.15 6.53
C MET A 1 -1.26 4.17 7.09
N TRP A 2 -0.60 4.92 6.22
CA TRP A 2 0.29 6.01 6.58
C TRP A 2 -0.52 7.31 6.62
N LYS A 3 -0.74 7.85 7.82
CA LYS A 3 -1.40 9.15 8.03
C LYS A 3 -0.36 10.11 8.59
N ARG A 4 -0.48 11.40 8.27
CA ARG A 4 0.42 12.44 8.78
C ARG A 4 1.90 12.18 8.44
N GLY A 5 2.16 11.67 7.24
CA GLY A 5 3.51 11.35 6.79
C GLY A 5 4.42 12.59 6.66
N ALA A 6 5.69 12.34 6.39
CA ALA A 6 6.63 13.36 5.94
C ALA A 6 6.10 14.09 4.69
N ALA A 7 6.63 15.26 4.39
CA ALA A 7 6.28 15.96 3.17
C ALA A 7 6.50 15.06 1.93
N ALA A 8 5.51 15.03 1.04
CA ALA A 8 5.56 14.30 -0.21
C ALA A 8 4.96 15.17 -1.32
N ALA A 9 5.69 15.32 -2.42
CA ALA A 9 5.19 15.91 -3.65
C ALA A 9 4.31 14.92 -4.41
N LEU A 10 3.48 15.41 -5.34
CA LEU A 10 2.67 14.54 -6.19
C LEU A 10 3.55 13.62 -7.05
N ALA A 11 4.67 14.16 -7.56
CA ALA A 11 5.62 13.44 -8.39
C ALA A 11 6.29 12.26 -7.67
N ASP A 12 6.41 12.30 -6.34
CA ASP A 12 7.00 11.21 -5.57
C ASP A 12 6.12 9.94 -5.62
N PHE A 13 4.83 10.08 -5.94
CA PHE A 13 3.94 8.94 -6.18
C PHE A 13 4.01 8.41 -7.61
N LYS A 14 4.73 9.10 -8.51
CA LYS A 14 4.73 8.88 -9.97
C LYS A 14 3.30 8.95 -10.55
N ASP A 15 3.11 8.64 -11.84
CA ASP A 15 1.79 8.68 -12.48
C ASP A 15 1.24 7.26 -12.75
N PRO A 16 0.25 6.80 -11.96
CA PRO A 16 -0.40 5.51 -12.19
C PRO A 16 -1.64 5.60 -13.09
N VAL A 17 -2.04 6.79 -13.51
CA VAL A 17 -3.21 7.02 -14.37
C VAL A 17 -2.80 6.99 -15.84
N ASN A 18 -1.82 7.82 -16.20
CA ASN A 18 -1.35 7.97 -17.58
C ASN A 18 0.08 7.49 -17.80
N GLY A 19 0.80 7.19 -16.71
CA GLY A 19 2.15 6.63 -16.76
C GLY A 19 2.16 5.12 -16.53
N SER A 20 3.36 4.60 -16.28
CA SER A 20 3.65 3.19 -16.03
C SER A 20 3.80 2.87 -14.54
N ALA A 21 3.44 3.78 -13.63
CA ALA A 21 3.72 3.61 -12.21
C ALA A 21 2.84 2.51 -11.58
N GLY A 22 3.45 1.35 -11.34
CA GLY A 22 2.89 0.27 -10.54
C GLY A 22 3.33 0.35 -9.09
N TYR A 23 2.49 -0.19 -8.21
CA TYR A 23 2.80 -0.28 -6.78
C TYR A 23 2.81 -1.73 -6.33
N ARG A 24 3.59 -2.00 -5.29
CA ARG A 24 3.47 -3.21 -4.48
C ARG A 24 3.42 -2.85 -3.00
N VAL A 25 2.60 -3.58 -2.26
CA VAL A 25 2.56 -3.51 -0.80
C VAL A 25 3.14 -4.80 -0.26
N CYS A 26 4.20 -4.66 0.54
CA CYS A 26 4.90 -5.78 1.15
C CYS A 26 4.78 -5.70 2.67
N LEU A 27 4.56 -6.86 3.31
CA LEU A 27 4.58 -7.02 4.75
C LEU A 27 5.77 -7.90 5.13
N TYR A 28 6.60 -7.40 6.03
CA TYR A 28 7.71 -8.12 6.63
C TYR A 28 7.50 -8.19 8.14
N ASP A 29 8.01 -9.23 8.77
CA ASP A 29 8.11 -9.32 10.22
C ASP A 29 9.54 -9.75 10.62
N SER A 30 9.82 -9.84 11.92
CA SER A 30 11.15 -10.22 12.41
C SER A 30 11.31 -11.73 12.65
N SER A 31 10.38 -12.54 12.15
CA SER A 31 10.48 -13.99 12.28
C SER A 31 11.59 -14.54 11.38
N GLY A 32 11.98 -15.80 11.63
CA GLY A 32 12.91 -16.53 10.76
C GLY A 32 12.26 -17.15 9.52
N THR A 33 10.99 -16.84 9.20
CA THR A 33 10.30 -17.44 8.03
C THR A 33 10.72 -16.75 6.72
N ALA A 34 10.37 -17.34 5.58
CA ALA A 34 10.54 -16.69 4.28
C ALA A 34 9.78 -15.35 4.23
N GLN A 35 10.40 -14.35 3.60
CA GLN A 35 9.91 -12.97 3.53
C GLN A 35 9.84 -12.50 2.06
N PRO A 36 8.94 -11.56 1.71
CA PRO A 36 7.89 -10.98 2.56
C PRO A 36 6.81 -11.99 2.92
N LEU A 37 6.16 -11.79 4.08
CA LEU A 37 4.98 -12.57 4.49
C LEU A 37 3.77 -12.34 3.56
N MET A 38 3.70 -11.15 2.96
CA MET A 38 2.66 -10.76 2.01
C MET A 38 3.26 -9.84 0.97
N GLU A 39 2.94 -10.06 -0.30
CA GLU A 39 3.20 -9.13 -1.41
C GLU A 39 1.94 -9.01 -2.25
N THR A 40 1.50 -7.78 -2.53
CA THR A 40 0.32 -7.52 -3.37
C THR A 40 0.62 -6.43 -4.38
N ALA A 41 0.29 -6.65 -5.65
CA ALA A 41 0.46 -5.65 -6.70
C ALA A 41 -0.78 -4.73 -6.84
N ILE A 42 -0.52 -3.49 -7.24
CA ILE A 42 -1.51 -2.53 -7.73
C ILE A 42 -1.01 -2.03 -9.08
N PRO A 43 -1.44 -2.64 -10.19
CA PRO A 43 -0.98 -2.27 -11.53
C PRO A 43 -1.33 -0.81 -11.90
N PRO A 44 -0.55 -0.16 -12.78
CA PRO A 44 -0.92 1.12 -13.36
C PRO A 44 -2.13 0.98 -14.29
N GLY A 45 -2.87 2.07 -14.50
CA GLY A 45 -3.96 2.16 -15.46
C GLY A 45 -5.03 1.09 -15.26
N GLY A 46 -5.47 0.48 -16.36
CA GLY A 46 -6.41 -0.63 -16.36
C GLY A 46 -7.88 -0.24 -16.17
N ILE A 47 -8.77 -1.21 -16.43
CA ILE A 47 -10.21 -1.08 -16.28
C ILE A 47 -10.68 -2.04 -15.18
N CYS A 48 -11.38 -1.49 -14.18
CA CYS A 48 -11.94 -2.20 -13.05
C CYS A 48 -13.46 -2.14 -13.16
N GLY A 49 -14.08 -3.23 -13.60
CA GLY A 49 -15.47 -3.26 -14.04
C GLY A 49 -15.65 -2.43 -15.31
N THR A 50 -16.37 -1.30 -15.20
CA THR A 50 -16.65 -0.40 -16.34
C THR A 50 -15.92 0.94 -16.26
N ARG A 51 -14.99 1.11 -15.31
CA ARG A 51 -14.30 2.38 -15.05
C ARG A 51 -12.79 2.18 -15.01
N PRO A 52 -11.99 3.22 -15.31
CA PRO A 52 -10.57 3.20 -15.02
C PRO A 52 -10.32 2.84 -13.55
N CYS A 53 -9.39 1.91 -13.29
CA CYS A 53 -9.06 1.50 -11.93
C CYS A 53 -8.47 2.69 -11.13
N TRP A 54 -7.65 3.50 -11.81
CA TRP A 54 -7.03 4.70 -11.27
C TRP A 54 -7.69 5.96 -11.80
N ARG A 55 -7.69 7.00 -10.96
CA ARG A 55 -8.00 8.38 -11.36
C ARG A 55 -7.22 9.37 -10.52
N THR A 56 -7.05 10.58 -11.06
CA THR A 56 -6.59 11.73 -10.28
C THR A 56 -7.61 12.08 -9.20
N SER A 57 -7.12 12.60 -8.07
CA SER A 57 -7.92 13.05 -6.94
C SER A 57 -7.60 14.52 -6.67
N GLY A 58 -8.15 15.40 -7.50
CA GLY A 58 -7.77 16.81 -7.54
C GLY A 58 -6.35 16.98 -8.08
N THR A 59 -5.65 17.99 -7.61
CA THR A 59 -4.25 18.29 -7.99
C THR A 59 -3.22 17.70 -7.04
N THR A 60 -3.65 16.91 -6.05
CA THR A 60 -2.81 16.48 -4.93
C THR A 60 -2.83 14.98 -4.69
N GLY A 61 -3.27 14.17 -5.65
CA GLY A 61 -3.22 12.73 -5.43
C GLY A 61 -3.89 11.85 -6.46
N PHE A 62 -3.92 10.57 -6.12
CA PHE A 62 -4.47 9.49 -6.95
C PHE A 62 -5.37 8.59 -6.12
N ARG A 63 -6.35 7.99 -6.79
CA ARG A 63 -7.28 7.04 -6.17
C ARG A 63 -7.43 5.80 -7.05
N TYR A 64 -7.25 4.65 -6.42
CA TYR A 64 -7.53 3.34 -6.99
C TYR A 64 -8.84 2.79 -6.44
N LYS A 65 -9.64 2.15 -7.29
CA LYS A 65 -10.81 1.36 -6.86
C LYS A 65 -10.99 0.15 -7.77
N ASN A 66 -10.98 -1.03 -7.15
CA ASN A 66 -11.26 -2.31 -7.78
C ASN A 66 -12.20 -3.11 -6.87
N ALA A 67 -13.47 -3.21 -7.21
CA ALA A 67 -14.44 -3.88 -6.35
C ALA A 67 -14.19 -5.40 -6.26
N ASP A 68 -13.66 -5.97 -7.35
CA ASP A 68 -13.47 -7.40 -7.54
C ASP A 68 -12.20 -7.90 -6.87
N GLY A 69 -11.28 -6.99 -6.51
CA GLY A 69 -10.04 -7.32 -5.80
C GLY A 69 -9.13 -8.25 -6.59
N MET A 70 -9.16 -8.19 -7.92
CA MET A 70 -8.24 -8.95 -8.79
C MET A 70 -7.03 -8.10 -9.19
N PRO A 71 -5.82 -8.68 -9.30
CA PRO A 71 -5.50 -10.07 -8.97
C PRO A 71 -5.28 -10.32 -7.47
N ASP A 72 -4.77 -9.34 -6.71
CA ASP A 72 -4.14 -9.61 -5.40
C ASP A 72 -4.92 -9.06 -4.20
N GLY A 73 -6.25 -9.01 -4.30
CA GLY A 73 -7.14 -8.66 -3.19
C GLY A 73 -7.19 -7.17 -2.84
N ILE A 74 -6.40 -6.31 -3.48
CA ILE A 74 -6.45 -4.86 -3.26
C ILE A 74 -7.70 -4.26 -3.90
N THR A 75 -8.50 -3.57 -3.08
CA THR A 75 -9.79 -3.02 -3.50
C THR A 75 -9.83 -1.50 -3.54
N ALA A 76 -8.94 -0.84 -2.80
CA ALA A 76 -8.80 0.60 -2.86
C ALA A 76 -7.40 1.06 -2.47
N ALA A 77 -6.93 2.12 -3.11
CA ALA A 77 -5.77 2.88 -2.68
C ALA A 77 -6.06 4.38 -2.75
N THR A 78 -5.39 5.15 -1.90
CA THR A 78 -5.44 6.62 -1.91
C THR A 78 -4.06 7.14 -1.58
N LEU A 79 -3.50 7.88 -2.52
CA LEU A 79 -2.22 8.55 -2.42
C LEU A 79 -2.49 10.04 -2.38
N ARG A 80 -1.98 10.74 -1.36
CA ARG A 80 -2.17 12.18 -1.21
C ARG A 80 -0.85 12.84 -0.89
N SER A 81 -0.46 13.78 -1.74
CA SER A 81 0.67 14.67 -1.51
C SER A 81 0.31 15.73 -0.48
N GLY A 82 1.32 16.34 0.10
CA GLY A 82 1.17 17.40 1.08
C GLY A 82 2.45 17.64 1.85
N VAL A 83 2.47 18.77 2.57
CA VAL A 83 3.51 19.08 3.56
C VAL A 83 3.49 18.05 4.70
N THR A 84 4.52 18.06 5.53
CA THR A 84 4.62 17.23 6.74
C THR A 84 3.32 17.26 7.54
N GLY A 85 2.81 16.09 7.91
CA GLY A 85 1.56 15.93 8.63
C GLY A 85 0.30 15.94 7.76
N ARG A 86 0.40 16.23 6.46
CA ARG A 86 -0.72 16.22 5.49
C ARG A 86 -0.62 15.15 4.42
N ALA A 87 0.58 14.67 4.09
CA ALA A 87 0.76 13.54 3.20
C ALA A 87 0.15 12.25 3.78
N SER A 88 -0.43 11.42 2.93
CA SER A 88 -1.01 10.14 3.36
C SER A 88 -1.05 9.09 2.26
N VAL A 89 -0.84 7.84 2.65
CA VAL A 89 -1.02 6.66 1.81
C VAL A 89 -1.96 5.68 2.53
N SER A 90 -3.01 5.27 1.83
CA SER A 90 -3.96 4.27 2.31
C SER A 90 -4.13 3.19 1.27
N VAL A 91 -4.01 1.94 1.68
CA VAL A 91 -4.30 0.77 0.86
C VAL A 91 -5.26 -0.12 1.65
N LYS A 92 -6.26 -0.67 0.96
CA LYS A 92 -7.25 -1.58 1.51
C LYS A 92 -7.30 -2.82 0.64
N GLY A 93 -7.12 -3.99 1.25
CA GLY A 93 -7.34 -5.28 0.63
C GLY A 93 -8.37 -6.10 1.41
N LYS A 94 -9.01 -7.06 0.74
CA LYS A 94 -9.93 -8.03 1.34
C LYS A 94 -10.14 -9.24 0.42
N GLY A 95 -10.74 -10.29 0.98
CA GLY A 95 -11.21 -11.45 0.21
C GLY A 95 -10.12 -12.49 -0.03
N ALA A 96 -10.51 -13.57 -0.72
CA ALA A 96 -9.65 -14.75 -0.92
C ALA A 96 -8.39 -14.46 -1.76
N ASN A 97 -8.43 -13.43 -2.59
CA ASN A 97 -7.30 -13.00 -3.42
C ASN A 97 -6.22 -12.25 -2.63
N LEU A 98 -6.48 -11.84 -1.39
CA LEU A 98 -5.48 -11.18 -0.56
C LEU A 98 -4.61 -12.25 0.12
N PRO A 99 -3.29 -12.33 -0.17
CA PRO A 99 -2.37 -13.31 0.41
C PRO A 99 -2.11 -12.98 1.89
N THR A 100 -3.08 -13.27 2.74
CA THR A 100 -3.05 -12.94 4.16
C THR A 100 -2.13 -13.95 4.87
N PRO A 101 -1.06 -13.51 5.54
CA PRO A 101 -0.17 -14.42 6.24
C PRO A 101 -0.83 -14.97 7.51
N ALA A 102 -0.23 -16.01 8.08
CA ALA A 102 -0.56 -16.41 9.45
C ALA A 102 -0.33 -15.22 10.39
N LEU A 103 -1.32 -14.93 11.23
CA LEU A 103 -1.26 -13.83 12.19
C LEU A 103 -0.59 -14.27 13.50
N GLY A 104 -0.36 -13.34 14.42
CA GLY A 104 0.63 -13.52 15.50
C GLY A 104 2.04 -13.20 15.00
N LEU A 105 2.19 -12.05 14.34
CA LEU A 105 3.41 -11.61 13.66
C LEU A 105 4.54 -11.34 14.67
N THR A 106 5.79 -11.54 14.27
CA THR A 106 6.93 -11.23 15.13
C THR A 106 7.33 -9.76 14.96
N LEU A 107 7.30 -9.00 16.06
CA LEU A 107 7.68 -7.58 16.03
C LEU A 107 9.21 -7.41 15.97
N PRO A 108 9.73 -6.39 15.26
CA PRO A 108 8.98 -5.36 14.55
C PRO A 108 8.40 -5.84 13.21
N VAL A 109 7.20 -5.35 12.90
CA VAL A 109 6.56 -5.56 11.58
C VAL A 109 6.87 -4.36 10.69
N THR A 110 7.33 -4.59 9.47
CA THR A 110 7.58 -3.53 8.48
C THR A 110 6.57 -3.62 7.35
N VAL A 111 5.86 -2.52 7.08
CA VAL A 111 5.02 -2.38 5.88
C VAL A 111 5.76 -1.49 4.90
N GLN A 112 5.90 -1.95 3.66
CA GLN A 112 6.56 -1.21 2.59
C GLN A 112 5.60 -1.00 1.42
N LEU A 113 5.64 0.21 0.84
CA LEU A 113 5.09 0.54 -0.47
C LEU A 113 6.27 0.68 -1.44
N VAL A 114 6.36 -0.22 -2.41
CA VAL A 114 7.33 -0.15 -3.51
C VAL A 114 6.63 0.50 -4.70
N ILE A 115 7.24 1.54 -5.26
CA ILE A 115 6.73 2.28 -6.42
C ILE A 115 7.72 2.10 -7.56
N SER A 116 7.26 1.65 -8.73
CA SER A 116 8.11 1.50 -9.91
C SER A 116 7.40 1.95 -11.17
N ASP A 117 8.07 2.72 -12.02
CA ASP A 117 7.61 3.13 -13.36
C ASP A 117 8.40 2.47 -14.49
N GLY A 118 9.20 1.44 -14.17
CA GLY A 118 10.11 0.80 -15.12
C GLY A 118 11.42 1.54 -15.35
N VAL A 119 11.62 2.72 -14.75
CA VAL A 119 12.88 3.47 -14.80
C VAL A 119 13.54 3.52 -13.43
N THR A 120 12.79 3.92 -12.40
CA THR A 120 13.28 3.88 -11.01
C THR A 120 12.37 3.05 -10.13
N THR A 121 12.90 2.65 -8.98
CA THR A 121 12.14 1.99 -7.92
C THR A 121 12.36 2.73 -6.62
N ASP A 122 11.28 3.24 -6.04
CA ASP A 122 11.27 3.98 -4.78
C ASP A 122 10.57 3.14 -3.71
N CYS A 123 11.16 3.10 -2.51
CA CYS A 123 10.69 2.24 -1.42
C CYS A 123 10.33 3.08 -0.20
N TRP A 124 9.05 3.17 0.11
CA TRP A 124 8.53 3.88 1.28
C TRP A 124 8.14 2.86 2.32
N GLN A 125 8.50 3.07 3.59
CA GLN A 125 8.23 2.06 4.62
C GLN A 125 7.88 2.67 5.97
N THR A 126 7.26 1.84 6.80
CA THR A 126 7.12 2.11 8.23
C THR A 126 7.28 0.81 9.00
N THR A 127 8.08 0.90 10.05
CA THR A 127 8.34 -0.19 10.99
C THR A 127 7.53 0.06 12.25
N TYR A 128 6.77 -0.95 12.67
CA TYR A 128 5.92 -0.96 13.85
C TYR A 128 6.61 -1.81 14.91
N ALA A 129 7.22 -1.16 15.89
CA ALA A 129 7.86 -1.82 17.03
C ALA A 129 6.86 -2.33 18.07
N THR A 130 5.63 -1.80 18.06
CA THR A 130 4.54 -2.19 18.95
C THR A 130 3.24 -2.37 18.16
N ALA A 131 2.34 -3.17 18.72
CA ALA A 131 1.01 -3.39 18.18
C ALA A 131 -0.06 -3.13 19.26
N ILE A 132 -1.19 -2.58 18.84
CA ILE A 132 -2.40 -2.44 19.66
C ILE A 132 -3.05 -3.82 19.86
N ALA A 133 -2.97 -4.67 18.83
CA ALA A 133 -3.36 -6.08 18.88
C ALA A 133 -2.46 -6.90 17.96
N ASN A 134 -2.06 -8.08 18.41
CA ASN A 134 -1.28 -9.03 17.63
C ASN A 134 -1.55 -10.43 18.17
N ASP A 135 -2.46 -11.14 17.50
CA ASP A 135 -2.89 -12.49 17.86
C ASP A 135 -3.21 -13.28 16.58
N ALA A 136 -3.61 -14.54 16.73
CA ALA A 136 -3.89 -15.44 15.60
C ALA A 136 -5.06 -14.98 14.69
N THR A 137 -5.84 -13.96 15.09
CA THR A 137 -7.01 -13.48 14.36
C THR A 137 -6.89 -12.05 13.85
N ARG A 138 -6.00 -11.23 14.45
CA ARG A 138 -5.81 -9.84 14.01
C ARG A 138 -4.41 -9.29 14.33
N PHE A 139 -3.94 -8.43 13.44
CA PHE A 139 -2.86 -7.50 13.69
C PHE A 139 -3.37 -6.07 13.52
N ASN A 140 -3.13 -5.22 14.51
CA ASN A 140 -3.46 -3.80 14.48
C ASN A 140 -2.32 -3.00 15.11
N ALA A 141 -1.74 -2.08 14.34
CA ALA A 141 -0.71 -1.18 14.80
C ALA A 141 -0.96 0.23 14.24
N LYS A 142 -0.48 1.23 14.98
CA LYS A 142 -0.54 2.63 14.58
C LYS A 142 0.87 3.13 14.37
N GLY A 143 1.11 3.73 13.22
CA GLY A 143 2.40 4.33 12.90
C GLY A 143 2.60 5.61 13.72
N PRO A 144 3.84 6.14 13.77
CA PRO A 144 4.11 7.43 14.37
C PRO A 144 3.24 8.56 13.79
#